data_AF-A0A963LPH1-F1
#
_entry.id   AF-A0A963LPH1-F1
#
_cell.length_a   1.000
_cell.length_b   1.000
_cell.length_c   1.000
_cell.angle_alpha   90.00
_cell.angle_beta   90.00
_cell.angle_gamma   90.00
#
_symmetry.space_group_name_H-M   'P 1'
#
loop_
_entity.id
_entity.type
_entity.pdbx_description
1 polymer ?
#
loop_
_entity_poly.entity_id
_entity_poly.type
_entity_poly.pdbx_seq_one_letter_code
_entity_poly.pdbx_strand_id
1 'polypeptide(L)' 'GIESVKKNGSDKARYVTMTAKDGSPYFVLKAGNGQVIGQSQMYSGEAACAGGVESCMNNAPGAAVDDQTAH' A
#
# COMPACT_ATOMS: atom_id res chain seq x y z
N GLY A 1 8.99 -5.91 9.65
CA GLY A 1 8.77 -7.38 9.57
C GLY A 1 7.45 -7.68 8.89
N ILE A 2 7.30 -8.88 8.33
CA ILE A 2 6.11 -9.32 7.57
C ILE A 2 4.82 -9.22 8.40
N GLU A 3 4.89 -9.45 9.71
CA GLU A 3 3.75 -9.28 10.63
C GLU A 3 3.23 -7.83 10.66
N SER A 4 4.12 -6.85 10.51
CA SER A 4 3.71 -5.44 10.42
C SER A 4 2.90 -5.19 9.15
N VAL A 5 3.22 -5.84 8.03
CA VAL A 5 2.46 -5.66 6.77
C VAL A 5 1.05 -6.23 6.92
N LYS A 6 0.90 -7.43 7.50
CA LYS A 6 -0.43 -8.03 7.71
C LYS A 6 -1.29 -7.22 8.69
N LYS A 7 -0.68 -6.80 9.80
CA LYS A 7 -1.39 -6.05 10.86
C LYS A 7 -1.77 -4.64 10.43
N ASN A 8 -0.89 -3.94 9.70
CA ASN A 8 -1.18 -2.60 9.20
C ASN A 8 -1.95 -2.60 7.88
N GLY A 9 -1.83 -3.65 7.05
CA GLY A 9 -2.52 -3.76 5.77
C GLY A 9 -4.02 -4.02 5.88
N SER A 10 -4.50 -4.45 7.05
CA SER A 10 -5.95 -4.49 7.33
C SER A 10 -6.50 -3.11 7.75
N ASP A 11 -5.62 -2.14 8.00
CA ASP A 11 -5.96 -0.87 8.64
C ASP A 11 -5.93 0.26 7.60
N LYS A 12 -7.12 0.69 7.15
CA LYS A 12 -7.26 1.74 6.14
C LYS A 12 -6.54 3.03 6.51
N ALA A 13 -6.42 3.35 7.80
CA ALA A 13 -5.73 4.55 8.27
C ALA A 13 -4.21 4.54 7.99
N ARG A 14 -3.65 3.36 7.70
CA ARG A 14 -2.24 3.19 7.35
C ARG A 14 -1.97 3.38 5.86
N TYR A 15 -3.01 3.36 5.03
CA TYR A 15 -2.94 3.68 3.61
C TYR A 15 -3.02 5.19 3.42
N VAL A 16 -1.89 5.78 3.03
CA VAL A 16 -1.79 7.21 2.72
C VAL A 16 -1.84 7.38 1.21
N THR A 17 -2.95 7.92 0.71
CA THR A 17 -3.09 8.33 -0.68
C THR A 17 -2.25 9.57 -0.96
N MET A 18 -1.47 9.54 -2.02
CA MET A 18 -0.59 10.60 -2.46
C MET A 18 -0.74 10.78 -3.97
N THR A 19 -0.43 11.98 -4.47
CA THR A 19 -0.44 12.25 -5.91
C THR A 19 1.00 12.48 -6.34
N ALA A 20 1.43 11.75 -7.37
CA ALA A 20 2.77 11.90 -7.93
C ALA A 20 2.92 13.27 -8.59
N LYS A 21 4.16 13.71 -8.83
CA LYS A 21 4.43 14.98 -9.53
C LYS A 21 3.82 15.00 -10.93
N ASP A 22 3.71 13.84 -11.56
CA ASP A 22 3.07 13.64 -12.86
C ASP A 22 1.52 13.66 -12.81
N GLY A 23 0.92 13.86 -11.62
CA GLY A 23 -0.53 13.88 -11.44
C GLY A 23 -1.16 12.50 -11.19
N SER A 24 -0.37 11.43 -11.23
CA SER A 24 -0.87 10.07 -11.01
C SER A 24 -1.13 9.78 -9.52
N PRO A 25 -2.38 9.46 -9.10
CA PRO A 25 -2.66 9.06 -7.73
C PRO A 25 -2.05 7.68 -7.41
N TYR A 26 -1.48 7.55 -6.22
CA TYR A 26 -0.94 6.30 -5.68
C TYR A 26 -1.18 6.27 -4.17
N PHE A 27 -0.92 5.14 -3.52
CA PHE A 27 -1.00 5.02 -2.08
C PHE A 27 0.23 4.32 -1.51
N VAL A 28 0.55 4.66 -0.26
CA VAL A 28 1.64 4.02 0.49
C VAL A 28 1.12 3.49 1.80
N LEU A 29 1.60 2.30 2.18
CA LEU A 29 1.33 1.69 3.47
C LEU A 29 2.42 2.11 4.46
N LYS A 30 2.03 2.82 5.52
CA LYS A 30 2.92 3.19 6.61
C LYS A 30 2.75 2.25 7.80
N ALA A 31 3.86 1.80 8.37
CA ALA A 31 3.86 1.03 9.60
C ALA A 31 3.57 1.91 10.84
N GLY A 32 3.39 1.25 12.00
CA GLY A 32 3.23 1.86 13.32
C GLY A 32 4.26 2.95 13.64
N ASN A 33 5.48 2.78 13.14
CA ASN A 33 6.61 3.68 13.34
C ASN A 33 6.75 4.79 12.27
N GLY A 34 5.79 4.90 11.34
CA GLY A 34 5.82 5.89 10.26
C GLY A 34 6.67 5.49 9.04
N GLN A 35 7.33 4.33 9.07
CA GLN A 35 8.11 3.83 7.94
C GLN A 35 7.19 3.34 6.82
N VAL A 36 7.50 3.68 5.58
CA VAL A 36 6.80 3.12 4.42
C VAL A 36 7.24 1.66 4.27
N ILE A 37 6.28 0.75 4.37
CA ILE A 37 6.49 -0.70 4.27
C ILE A 37 5.85 -1.30 3.01
N GLY A 38 5.16 -0.47 2.22
CA GLY A 38 4.60 -0.85 0.93
C GLY A 38 4.22 0.39 0.14
N GLN A 39 4.35 0.34 -1.17
CA GLN A 39 3.95 1.40 -2.10
C GLN A 39 3.17 0.77 -3.25
N SER A 40 2.04 1.36 -3.61
CA SER A 40 1.29 0.97 -4.79
C SER A 40 1.92 1.52 -6.06
N GLN A 41 1.56 0.93 -7.18
CA GLN A 41 1.79 1.55 -8.47
C GLN A 41 1.00 2.86 -8.60
N MET A 42 1.45 3.70 -9.53
CA MET A 42 0.74 4.89 -9.95
C MET A 42 -0.52 4.50 -10.73
N TYR A 43 -1.67 4.93 -10.24
CA TYR A 43 -2.95 4.74 -10.91
C TYR A 43 -3.24 5.91 -11.85
N SER A 44 -4.01 5.64 -12.90
CA SER A 44 -4.46 6.68 -13.84
C SER A 44 -5.63 7.52 -13.30
N GLY A 45 -6.20 7.17 -12.14
CA GLY A 45 -7.31 7.89 -11.55
C GLY A 45 -7.65 7.47 -10.13
N GLU A 46 -8.39 8.32 -9.42
CA GLU A 46 -8.74 8.12 -8.01
C GLU A 46 -9.61 6.88 -7.79
N ALA A 47 -10.52 6.57 -8.73
CA ALA A 47 -11.35 5.37 -8.66
C ALA A 47 -10.52 4.07 -8.70
N ALA A 48 -9.50 4.02 -9.56
CA ALA A 48 -8.58 2.89 -9.64
C ALA A 48 -7.72 2.78 -8.38
N CYS A 49 -7.29 3.91 -7.82
CA CYS A 49 -6.55 3.98 -6.56
C CYS A 49 -7.41 3.46 -5.38
N ALA A 50 -8.68 3.90 -5.29
CA ALA A 50 -9.62 3.45 -4.26
C ALA A 50 -9.91 1.94 -4.33
N GLY A 51 -10.14 1.40 -5.55
CA GLY A 51 -10.28 -0.04 -5.75
C GLY A 51 -9.01 -0.82 -5.42
N GLY A 52 -7.84 -0.23 -5.71
CA GLY A 52 -6.55 -0.78 -5.33
C GLY A 52 -6.37 -0.89 -3.81
N VAL A 53 -6.77 0.13 -3.06
CA VAL A 53 -6.73 0.14 -1.58
C VAL A 53 -7.66 -0.94 -1.00
N GLU A 54 -8.88 -1.07 -1.52
CA GLU A 54 -9.84 -2.10 -1.06
C GLU A 54 -9.35 -3.51 -1.38
N SER A 55 -8.82 -3.72 -2.59
CA SER A 55 -8.19 -4.98 -2.98
C SER A 55 -6.98 -5.28 -2.08
N CYS A 56 -6.16 -4.26 -1.78
CA CYS A 56 -5.00 -4.42 -0.92
C CYS A 56 -5.39 -4.74 0.52
N MET A 57 -6.48 -4.18 1.06
CA MET A 57 -7.01 -4.54 2.38
C MET A 57 -7.53 -5.98 2.43
N ASN A 58 -8.26 -6.41 1.39
CA ASN A 58 -8.77 -7.79 1.31
C ASN A 58 -7.63 -8.80 1.16
N ASN A 59 -6.59 -8.44 0.39
CA ASN A 59 -5.45 -9.30 0.14
C ASN A 59 -4.37 -9.18 1.22
N ALA A 60 -4.27 -8.09 1.98
CA ALA A 60 -3.25 -7.87 3.02
C ALA A 60 -3.06 -9.04 4.02
N PRO A 61 -4.11 -9.70 4.54
CA PRO A 61 -3.92 -10.87 5.40
C PRO A 61 -3.31 -12.08 4.67
N GLY A 62 -3.52 -12.19 3.36
CA GLY A 62 -3.05 -13.29 2.49
C GLY A 62 -1.87 -12.93 1.58
N ALA A 63 -1.47 -11.66 1.50
CA ALA A 63 -0.43 -11.18 0.62
C ALA A 63 0.90 -11.74 1.10
N ALA A 64 1.43 -12.71 0.35
CA ALA A 64 2.82 -13.09 0.43
C ALA A 64 3.63 -11.84 0.09
N VAL A 65 4.36 -11.32 1.07
CA VAL A 65 5.31 -10.23 0.86
C VAL A 65 6.43 -10.80 -0.01
N ASP A 66 6.35 -10.55 -1.32
CA ASP A 66 7.45 -10.81 -2.24
C ASP A 66 8.49 -9.73 -1.97
N ASP A 67 9.46 -10.07 -1.13
CA ASP A 67 10.61 -9.23 -0.80
C ASP A 67 11.52 -9.19 -2.05
N GLN A 68 11.19 -8.34 -3.02
CA GLN A 68 12.03 -8.10 -4.20
C GLN A 68 13.27 -7.26 -3.87
N THR A 69 13.87 -7.43 -2.70
CA THR A 69 15.25 -7.00 -2.45
C THR A 69 16.19 -8.04 -3.04
N ALA A 70 16.14 -8.20 -4.37
CA ALA A 70 17.10 -8.97 -5.12
C ALA A 70 18.20 -8.04 -5.63
N HIS A 71 19.37 -8.20 -5.01
CA HIS A 71 20.73 -7.80 -5.40
C HIS A 71 21.27 -6.41 -5.08
#